data_AF-A0A8S3GD27-F1
#
_entry.id   AF-A0A8S3GD27-F1
#
_cell.length_a   1.000
_cell.length_b   1.000
_cell.length_c   1.000
_cell.angle_alpha   90.00
_cell.angle_beta   90.00
_cell.angle_gamma   90.00
#
_symmetry.space_group_name_H-M   'P 1'
#
loop_
_entity.id
_entity.type
_entity.pdbx_description
1 polymer ?
#
loop_
_entity_poly.entity_id
_entity_poly.type
_entity_poly.pdbx_seq_one_letter_code
_entity_poly.pdbx_strand_id
1 'polypeptide(L)'
;NFGVISGFIYNGMNSTVKYSPIIYLFNFNSSNGRPIIVNEYKPITTPGTWQDLLINDDANFYSAEYDMSVSINQYGDVLVGMQFINRVLLFSVNIRKPTQLYFVSRNTNGRTLGNGKSIAWLNNGIAALIVNAYTLDYDWLTSQFQIYDIRTFGYNSNSTPLSIFPNNHEKVPKSLDPIFINIVSSPSSLALLDKSGHILIFLSTLPGFYLTVKDTGTMPLITTSQACMPGTFKNQSGIHDCTLCPSGTKNPGNFTTFCIPCSSDSFCPLGSVDEVPQSALENVIQAVPYPKSPENVVFEEILIKNMFLIGSNRCVVVSPLFWTLIVGSLAAGILIIMGISKYIIKDPRKKRTRELIKKIFRHTDLFGEGELWVGGLASLATITLVCFAYVFSNHFIRQYPIEASSDSYFACDTTIRNAKFQTGLQSLAIPLANTDQQMFDLLDNQALVLNVDFV
;
A
#
# COMPACT_ATOMS: atom_id res chain seq x y z
N ASN A 1 10.56 14.55 -35.98
CA ASN A 1 9.49 14.67 -34.97
C ASN A 1 9.00 13.29 -34.62
N PHE A 2 8.60 13.04 -33.38
CA PHE A 2 8.04 11.75 -32.96
C PHE A 2 6.79 11.96 -32.13
N GLY A 3 6.01 10.90 -31.96
CA GLY A 3 4.86 10.87 -31.07
C GLY A 3 4.71 9.49 -30.46
N VAL A 4 3.99 9.45 -29.35
CA VAL A 4 3.67 8.19 -28.67
C VAL A 4 2.16 8.11 -28.54
N ILE A 5 1.61 6.96 -28.91
CA ILE A 5 0.20 6.64 -28.70
C ILE A 5 0.16 5.40 -27.84
N SER A 6 -0.72 5.41 -26.83
CA SER A 6 -1.04 4.22 -26.05
C SER A 6 -2.50 3.88 -26.24
N GLY A 7 -2.82 2.59 -26.15
CA GLY A 7 -4.19 2.11 -26.30
C GLY A 7 -4.25 0.59 -26.24
N PHE A 8 -5.33 0.02 -26.78
CA PHE A 8 -5.55 -1.40 -26.81
C PHE A 8 -5.59 -1.95 -28.23
N ILE A 9 -5.06 -3.16 -28.42
CA ILE A 9 -5.17 -3.92 -29.66
C ILE A 9 -6.00 -5.18 -29.44
N TYR A 10 -6.76 -5.57 -30.44
CA TYR A 10 -7.54 -6.80 -30.43
C TYR A 10 -6.63 -8.01 -30.69
N ASN A 11 -6.69 -9.04 -29.83
CA ASN A 11 -5.83 -10.22 -29.89
C ASN A 11 -6.37 -11.37 -30.76
N GLY A 12 -7.54 -11.23 -31.38
CA GLY A 12 -8.19 -12.28 -32.16
C GLY A 12 -9.20 -13.11 -31.35
N MET A 13 -10.08 -13.85 -32.06
CA MET A 13 -11.20 -14.58 -31.44
C MET A 13 -10.79 -15.74 -30.51
N ASN A 14 -9.58 -16.28 -30.70
CA ASN A 14 -9.10 -17.46 -29.97
C ASN A 14 -8.21 -17.10 -28.76
N SER A 15 -8.02 -15.81 -28.48
CA SER A 15 -7.26 -15.36 -27.31
C SER A 15 -8.12 -15.41 -26.06
N THR A 16 -7.54 -15.87 -24.94
CA THR A 16 -8.19 -15.80 -23.62
C THR A 16 -8.37 -14.35 -23.14
N VAL A 17 -7.57 -13.41 -23.67
CA VAL A 17 -7.68 -11.98 -23.41
C VAL A 17 -8.03 -11.27 -24.72
N LYS A 18 -9.21 -10.66 -24.83
CA LYS A 18 -9.71 -10.05 -26.08
C LYS A 18 -8.89 -8.83 -26.53
N TYR A 19 -8.43 -8.02 -25.57
CA TYR A 19 -7.64 -6.82 -25.83
C TYR A 19 -6.33 -6.79 -25.03
N SER A 20 -5.23 -6.41 -25.67
CA SER A 20 -3.95 -6.18 -24.99
C SER A 20 -3.54 -4.72 -25.05
N PRO A 21 -3.03 -4.14 -23.95
CA PRO A 21 -2.49 -2.81 -23.99
C PRO A 21 -1.23 -2.76 -24.84
N ILE A 22 -1.04 -1.65 -25.53
CA ILE A 22 0.11 -1.41 -26.39
C ILE A 22 0.50 0.07 -26.36
N ILE A 23 1.79 0.31 -26.54
CA ILE A 23 2.37 1.63 -26.70
C ILE A 23 3.12 1.64 -28.03
N TYR A 24 2.78 2.58 -28.90
CA TYR A 24 3.40 2.77 -30.20
C TYR A 24 4.24 4.03 -30.21
N LEU A 25 5.47 3.92 -30.71
CA LEU A 25 6.29 5.05 -31.10
C LEU A 25 6.12 5.31 -32.59
N PHE A 26 5.73 6.53 -32.91
CA PHE A 26 5.63 7.02 -34.27
C PHE A 26 6.78 7.96 -34.58
N ASN A 27 7.34 7.81 -35.78
CA ASN A 27 8.22 8.80 -36.36
C ASN A 27 7.46 9.58 -37.43
N PHE A 28 7.38 10.90 -37.25
CA PHE A 28 6.87 11.83 -38.23
C PHE A 28 8.05 12.35 -39.04
N ASN A 29 8.36 11.66 -40.14
CA ASN A 29 9.34 12.11 -41.10
C ASN A 29 8.69 13.16 -42.01
N SER A 30 9.25 14.36 -42.08
CA SER A 30 8.73 15.46 -42.91
C SER A 30 8.71 15.13 -44.41
N SER A 31 9.49 14.14 -44.85
CA SER A 31 9.52 13.69 -46.25
C SER A 31 8.36 12.77 -46.64
N ASN A 32 7.77 12.06 -45.67
CA ASN A 32 6.72 11.09 -45.90
C ASN A 32 5.49 11.62 -45.18
N GLY A 33 4.47 12.11 -45.89
CA GLY A 33 3.27 12.70 -45.29
C GLY A 33 2.41 11.77 -44.42
N ARG A 34 2.95 10.64 -43.93
CA ARG A 34 2.30 9.67 -43.05
C ARG A 34 3.21 9.29 -41.88
N PRO A 35 2.67 9.23 -40.65
CA PRO A 35 3.42 8.71 -39.51
C PRO A 35 3.72 7.23 -39.68
N ILE A 36 4.93 6.81 -39.30
CA ILE A 36 5.37 5.40 -39.37
C ILE A 36 5.56 4.89 -37.95
N ILE A 37 4.98 3.73 -37.63
CA ILE A 37 5.27 3.01 -36.38
C ILE A 37 6.70 2.47 -36.48
N VAL A 38 7.56 2.90 -35.58
CA VAL A 38 8.98 2.50 -35.54
C VAL A 38 9.29 1.56 -34.38
N ASN A 39 8.45 1.56 -33.35
CA ASN A 39 8.60 0.66 -32.22
C ASN A 39 7.24 0.42 -31.54
N GLU A 40 7.10 -0.75 -30.94
CA GLU A 40 5.96 -1.12 -30.12
C GLU A 40 6.42 -1.69 -28.79
N TYR A 41 5.65 -1.45 -27.73
CA TYR A 41 5.86 -2.01 -26.41
C TYR A 41 4.53 -2.56 -25.88
N LYS A 42 4.54 -3.84 -25.48
CA LYS A 42 3.39 -4.52 -24.88
C LYS A 42 3.63 -4.70 -23.38
N PRO A 43 2.95 -3.93 -22.51
CA PRO A 43 3.07 -4.07 -21.08
C PRO A 43 2.64 -5.46 -20.62
N ILE A 44 3.40 -6.04 -19.69
CA ILE A 44 3.04 -7.31 -19.05
C ILE A 44 2.02 -7.00 -17.94
N THR A 45 0.86 -7.65 -17.99
CA THR A 45 -0.16 -7.57 -16.94
C THR A 45 0.40 -8.05 -15.60
N THR A 46 -0.10 -7.52 -14.50
CA THR A 46 0.27 -8.01 -13.16
C THR A 46 -0.61 -9.23 -12.84
N PRO A 47 -0.06 -10.42 -12.60
CA PRO A 47 -0.89 -11.55 -12.17
C PRO A 47 -1.56 -11.26 -10.82
N GLY A 48 -2.80 -11.72 -10.63
CA GLY A 48 -3.54 -11.58 -9.38
C GLY A 48 -3.95 -10.14 -9.07
N THR A 49 -4.28 -9.38 -10.11
CA THR A 49 -4.87 -8.04 -10.02
C THR A 49 -6.23 -8.05 -10.68
N TRP A 50 -7.05 -7.01 -10.49
CA TRP A 50 -8.40 -6.93 -11.04
C TRP A 50 -8.41 -7.04 -12.58
N GLN A 51 -7.28 -6.86 -13.24
CA GLN A 51 -7.06 -7.13 -14.66
C GLN A 51 -7.25 -8.60 -15.07
N ASP A 52 -6.98 -9.56 -14.18
CA ASP A 52 -7.33 -10.97 -14.41
C ASP A 52 -8.84 -11.21 -14.28
N LEU A 53 -9.54 -10.28 -13.62
CA LEU A 53 -10.99 -10.27 -13.41
C LEU A 53 -11.71 -9.33 -14.39
N LEU A 54 -11.00 -8.62 -15.27
CA LEU A 54 -11.62 -7.84 -16.33
C LEU A 54 -12.21 -8.81 -17.35
N ILE A 55 -13.44 -9.22 -17.07
CA ILE A 55 -14.26 -9.98 -17.98
C ILE A 55 -14.50 -9.07 -19.18
N ASN A 56 -14.15 -9.54 -20.38
CA ASN A 56 -14.23 -8.80 -21.65
C ASN A 56 -15.66 -8.40 -22.07
N ASP A 57 -16.63 -8.43 -21.15
CA ASP A 57 -18.04 -8.18 -21.40
C ASP A 57 -18.27 -6.72 -21.84
N ASP A 58 -17.52 -5.77 -21.27
CA ASP A 58 -17.66 -4.34 -21.57
C ASP A 58 -16.65 -3.79 -22.57
N ALA A 59 -15.77 -4.63 -23.13
CA ALA A 59 -14.65 -4.17 -23.95
C ALA A 59 -15.06 -3.58 -25.33
N ASN A 60 -16.35 -3.64 -25.67
CA ASN A 60 -16.93 -2.97 -26.85
C ASN A 60 -17.47 -1.57 -26.53
N PHE A 61 -17.54 -1.19 -25.25
CA PHE A 61 -18.00 0.12 -24.79
C PHE A 61 -16.83 0.92 -24.22
N TYR A 62 -16.94 2.24 -24.28
CA TYR A 62 -15.99 3.09 -23.58
C TYR A 62 -16.17 2.90 -22.07
N SER A 63 -15.10 2.47 -21.40
CA SER A 63 -15.01 2.45 -19.94
C SER A 63 -13.79 3.23 -19.51
N ALA A 64 -13.98 4.11 -18.53
CA ALA A 64 -12.94 4.96 -17.97
C ALA A 64 -11.78 4.16 -17.37
N GLU A 65 -12.00 2.89 -17.04
CA GLU A 65 -10.98 1.99 -16.51
C GLU A 65 -9.87 1.70 -17.51
N TYR A 66 -10.20 1.65 -18.80
CA TYR A 66 -9.27 1.39 -19.89
C TYR A 66 -8.58 2.66 -20.39
N ASP A 67 -8.74 3.80 -19.72
CA ASP A 67 -8.03 4.99 -20.15
C ASP A 67 -6.53 4.84 -19.90
N MET A 68 -5.77 5.21 -20.92
CA MET A 68 -4.33 5.32 -20.88
C MET A 68 -3.97 6.77 -21.15
N SER A 69 -3.01 7.28 -20.39
CA SER A 69 -2.54 8.65 -20.55
C SER A 69 -1.07 8.65 -20.94
N VAL A 70 -0.68 9.59 -21.80
CA VAL A 70 0.69 9.74 -22.31
C VAL A 70 1.10 11.19 -22.15
N SER A 71 2.31 11.40 -21.63
CA SER A 71 2.92 12.72 -21.59
C SER A 71 4.40 12.63 -21.99
N ILE A 72 4.85 13.56 -22.83
CA ILE A 72 6.21 13.61 -23.35
C ILE A 72 6.85 14.93 -22.90
N ASN A 73 8.03 14.87 -22.29
CA ASN A 73 8.78 16.07 -21.92
C ASN A 73 9.67 16.55 -23.08
N GLN A 74 10.25 17.75 -22.93
CA GLN A 74 11.14 18.34 -23.94
C GLN A 74 12.46 17.58 -24.17
N TYR A 75 12.83 16.66 -23.27
CA TYR A 75 14.06 15.88 -23.34
C TYR A 75 13.85 14.51 -24.01
N GLY A 76 12.61 14.15 -24.32
CA GLY A 76 12.27 12.86 -24.92
C GLY A 76 11.91 11.77 -23.91
N ASP A 77 11.74 12.11 -22.63
CA ASP A 77 11.19 11.17 -21.65
C ASP A 77 9.67 11.13 -21.77
N VAL A 78 9.14 9.91 -21.73
CA VAL A 78 7.74 9.61 -21.98
C VAL A 78 7.19 8.91 -20.76
N LEU A 79 6.19 9.50 -20.14
CA LEU A 79 5.37 8.83 -19.14
C LEU A 79 4.16 8.22 -19.85
N VAL A 80 3.81 7.00 -19.44
CA VAL A 80 2.57 6.34 -19.85
C VAL A 80 1.87 5.81 -18.61
N GLY A 81 0.75 6.44 -18.27
CA GLY A 81 -0.13 6.05 -17.17
C GLY A 81 -1.15 5.03 -17.65
N MET A 82 -1.31 3.96 -16.88
CA MET A 82 -2.23 2.88 -17.15
C MET A 82 -2.92 2.51 -15.85
N GLN A 83 -4.04 3.18 -15.61
CA GLN A 83 -4.82 2.97 -14.41
C GLN A 83 -5.25 1.52 -14.26
N PHE A 84 -5.61 0.87 -15.38
CA PHE A 84 -6.09 -0.50 -15.28
C PHE A 84 -5.05 -1.47 -14.75
N ILE A 85 -3.77 -1.26 -15.07
CA ILE A 85 -2.68 -2.05 -14.47
C ILE A 85 -2.05 -1.45 -13.22
N ASN A 86 -2.63 -0.35 -12.74
CA ASN A 86 -2.15 0.45 -11.63
C ASN A 86 -0.66 0.81 -11.75
N ARG A 87 -0.25 1.21 -12.94
CA ARG A 87 1.15 1.45 -13.26
C ARG A 87 1.33 2.71 -14.07
N VAL A 88 2.46 3.36 -13.81
CA VAL A 88 2.99 4.42 -14.67
C VAL A 88 4.37 3.99 -15.11
N LEU A 89 4.56 3.93 -16.42
CA LEU A 89 5.81 3.53 -17.05
C LEU A 89 6.57 4.78 -17.49
N LEU A 90 7.87 4.81 -17.23
CA LEU A 90 8.78 5.83 -17.73
C LEU A 90 9.64 5.22 -18.84
N PHE A 91 9.61 5.86 -20.00
CA PHE A 91 10.45 5.56 -21.15
C PHE A 91 11.31 6.77 -21.50
N SER A 92 12.37 6.52 -22.26
CA SER A 92 13.18 7.55 -22.89
C SER A 92 13.28 7.29 -24.39
N VAL A 93 13.24 8.36 -25.19
CA VAL A 93 13.34 8.32 -26.65
C VAL A 93 14.47 9.24 -27.09
N ASN A 94 15.35 8.73 -27.96
CA ASN A 94 16.37 9.57 -28.57
C ASN A 94 15.71 10.56 -29.56
N ILE A 95 15.57 11.82 -29.15
CA ILE A 95 14.91 12.87 -29.94
C ILE A 95 15.55 13.11 -31.31
N ARG A 96 16.85 12.81 -31.47
CA ARG A 96 17.57 12.99 -32.76
C ARG A 96 17.31 11.83 -33.71
N LYS A 97 17.09 10.63 -33.18
CA LYS A 97 16.80 9.41 -33.94
C LYS A 97 15.76 8.57 -33.19
N PRO A 98 14.47 8.93 -33.27
CA PRO A 98 13.42 8.28 -32.50
C PRO A 98 13.05 6.95 -33.16
N THR A 99 13.82 5.90 -32.88
CA THR A 99 13.61 4.56 -33.45
C THR A 99 13.16 3.53 -32.42
N GLN A 100 13.29 3.82 -31.13
CA GLN A 100 13.00 2.85 -30.06
C GLN A 100 12.49 3.56 -28.80
N LEU A 101 11.55 2.92 -28.10
CA LEU A 101 11.17 3.27 -26.73
C LEU A 101 12.08 2.53 -25.76
N TYR A 102 12.95 3.24 -25.05
CA TYR A 102 13.80 2.65 -24.02
C TYR A 102 13.05 2.67 -22.69
N PHE A 103 12.71 1.48 -22.16
CA PHE A 103 12.13 1.38 -20.82
C PHE A 103 13.16 1.81 -19.78
N VAL A 104 12.80 2.77 -18.93
CA VAL A 104 13.66 3.29 -17.85
C VAL A 104 13.23 2.68 -16.52
N SER A 105 11.96 2.86 -16.16
CA SER A 105 11.45 2.44 -14.85
C SER A 105 9.91 2.38 -14.82
N ARG A 106 9.37 1.91 -13.69
CA ARG A 106 7.93 1.88 -13.44
C ARG A 106 7.63 2.20 -11.98
N ASN A 107 6.50 2.85 -11.74
CA ASN A 107 5.89 2.98 -10.43
C ASN A 107 4.58 2.17 -10.43
N THR A 108 4.38 1.37 -9.38
CA THR A 108 3.17 0.54 -9.16
C THR A 108 2.65 0.85 -7.77
N ASN A 109 1.35 1.16 -7.65
CA ASN A 109 0.70 1.37 -6.35
C ASN A 109 0.05 0.06 -5.83
N GLY A 110 -0.48 0.10 -4.60
CA GLY A 110 -1.24 -1.01 -4.00
C GLY A 110 -2.57 -1.29 -4.71
N ARG A 111 -3.18 -2.44 -4.43
CA ARG A 111 -4.31 -3.02 -5.21
C ARG A 111 -5.57 -2.14 -5.33
N THR A 112 -5.84 -1.21 -4.42
CA THR A 112 -7.08 -0.42 -4.34
C THR A 112 -6.93 1.02 -4.83
N LEU A 113 -5.74 1.38 -5.31
CA LEU A 113 -5.47 2.68 -5.94
C LEU A 113 -5.28 2.45 -7.43
N GLY A 114 -5.85 3.30 -8.27
CA GLY A 114 -5.62 3.31 -9.71
C GLY A 114 -4.67 4.45 -10.07
N ASN A 115 -3.40 4.12 -10.28
CA ASN A 115 -2.32 5.07 -10.59
C ASN A 115 -2.25 5.39 -12.08
N GLY A 116 -2.10 6.66 -12.42
CA GLY A 116 -1.83 7.10 -13.79
C GLY A 116 -3.06 7.25 -14.67
N LYS A 117 -4.22 7.62 -14.09
CA LYS A 117 -5.44 7.96 -14.86
C LYS A 117 -5.15 9.04 -15.90
N SER A 118 -4.51 10.10 -15.45
CA SER A 118 -4.01 11.17 -16.30
C SER A 118 -2.64 11.60 -15.77
N ILE A 119 -1.74 11.90 -16.69
CA ILE A 119 -0.35 12.24 -16.40
C ILE A 119 0.04 13.46 -17.24
N ALA A 120 0.83 14.34 -16.65
CA ALA A 120 1.27 15.55 -17.32
C ALA A 120 2.67 15.96 -16.87
N TRP A 121 3.57 16.20 -17.82
CA TRP A 121 4.86 16.81 -17.54
C TRP A 121 4.72 18.30 -17.28
N LEU A 122 5.44 18.78 -16.29
CA LEU A 122 5.71 20.17 -16.00
C LEU A 122 7.18 20.47 -16.33
N ASN A 123 7.58 21.73 -16.17
CA ASN A 123 8.97 22.10 -16.32
C ASN A 123 9.90 21.40 -15.31
N ASN A 124 11.19 21.40 -15.63
CA ASN A 124 12.28 20.90 -14.78
C ASN A 124 12.27 19.39 -14.48
N GLY A 125 11.44 18.61 -15.16
CA GLY A 125 11.34 17.16 -14.91
C GLY A 125 10.42 16.83 -13.73
N ILE A 126 9.55 17.77 -13.37
CA ILE A 126 8.43 17.53 -12.48
C ILE A 126 7.28 16.93 -13.30
N ALA A 127 6.65 15.89 -12.80
CA ALA A 127 5.47 15.29 -13.38
C ALA A 127 4.31 15.33 -12.39
N ALA A 128 3.11 15.50 -12.91
CA ALA A 128 1.87 15.42 -12.18
C ALA A 128 1.08 14.19 -12.61
N LEU A 129 0.42 13.54 -11.67
CA LEU A 129 -0.35 12.31 -11.89
C LEU A 129 -1.65 12.35 -11.10
N ILE A 130 -2.72 11.86 -11.71
CA ILE A 130 -3.95 11.54 -11.01
C ILE A 130 -3.89 10.07 -10.53
N VAL A 131 -4.15 9.89 -9.25
CA VAL A 131 -4.31 8.62 -8.55
C VAL A 131 -5.71 8.54 -7.99
N ASN A 132 -6.46 7.52 -8.36
CA ASN A 132 -7.86 7.37 -7.96
C ASN A 132 -8.02 6.25 -6.93
N ALA A 133 -8.98 6.38 -6.04
CA ALA A 133 -9.41 5.30 -5.15
C ALA A 133 -10.71 4.68 -5.69
N TYR A 134 -10.72 3.34 -5.73
CA TYR A 134 -11.85 2.55 -6.23
C TYR A 134 -12.33 1.54 -5.20
N THR A 135 -13.61 1.16 -5.29
CA THR A 135 -14.12 -0.08 -4.70
C THR A 135 -13.66 -1.29 -5.51
N LEU A 136 -13.89 -2.51 -5.00
CA LEU A 136 -13.62 -3.74 -5.75
C LEU A 136 -14.52 -3.88 -6.99
N ASP A 137 -15.68 -3.24 -6.99
CA ASP A 137 -16.64 -3.19 -8.10
C ASP A 137 -16.36 -2.02 -9.06
N TYR A 138 -15.18 -1.39 -8.94
CA TYR A 138 -14.74 -0.25 -9.75
C TYR A 138 -15.56 1.05 -9.57
N ASP A 139 -16.22 1.23 -8.42
CA ASP A 139 -16.83 2.52 -8.11
C ASP A 139 -15.76 3.54 -7.73
N TRP A 140 -15.70 4.63 -8.49
CA TRP A 140 -14.75 5.71 -8.26
C TRP A 140 -15.18 6.56 -7.06
N LEU A 141 -14.43 6.48 -5.97
CA LEU A 141 -14.76 7.15 -4.71
C LEU A 141 -14.14 8.55 -4.63
N THR A 142 -12.83 8.64 -4.81
CA THR A 142 -12.06 9.88 -4.65
C THR A 142 -10.85 9.90 -5.57
N SER A 143 -10.28 11.08 -5.77
CA SER A 143 -9.08 11.29 -6.56
C SER A 143 -8.06 12.11 -5.79
N GLN A 144 -6.80 11.77 -6.01
CA GLN A 144 -5.66 12.52 -5.56
C GLN A 144 -4.81 12.91 -6.76
N PHE A 145 -4.29 14.10 -6.68
CA PHE A 145 -3.31 14.67 -7.56
C PHE A 145 -1.96 14.61 -6.86
N GLN A 146 -0.98 13.96 -7.49
CA GLN A 146 0.36 13.76 -6.92
C GLN A 146 1.42 14.34 -7.85
N ILE A 147 2.35 15.09 -7.28
CA ILE A 147 3.48 15.69 -7.99
C ILE A 147 4.76 14.95 -7.65
N TYR A 148 5.57 14.61 -8.64
CA TYR A 148 6.86 13.94 -8.49
C TYR A 148 7.97 14.74 -9.18
N ASP A 149 9.14 14.86 -8.55
CA ASP A 149 10.36 15.31 -9.24
C ASP A 149 11.16 14.09 -9.69
N ILE A 150 10.88 13.70 -10.93
CA ILE A 150 11.45 12.52 -11.56
C ILE A 150 12.92 12.74 -11.93
N ARG A 151 13.31 13.98 -12.21
CA ARG A 151 14.68 14.29 -12.63
C ARG A 151 15.66 14.20 -11.47
N THR A 152 15.29 14.71 -10.31
CA THR A 152 16.17 14.75 -9.13
C THR A 152 16.15 13.43 -8.38
N PHE A 153 14.96 12.84 -8.16
CA PHE A 153 14.81 11.65 -7.31
C PHE A 153 14.60 10.35 -8.07
N GLY A 154 14.48 10.40 -9.40
CA GLY A 154 14.07 9.26 -10.20
C GLY A 154 12.58 8.94 -10.02
N TYR A 155 12.12 7.90 -10.71
CA TYR A 155 10.74 7.45 -10.63
C TYR A 155 10.66 5.92 -10.56
N ASN A 156 10.28 5.37 -9.42
CA ASN A 156 10.07 3.95 -9.21
C ASN A 156 9.01 3.71 -8.12
N SER A 157 8.70 2.46 -7.78
CA SER A 157 7.69 2.13 -6.76
C SER A 157 8.03 2.57 -5.33
N ASN A 158 9.26 2.98 -5.04
CA ASN A 158 9.67 3.54 -3.75
C ASN A 158 9.74 5.07 -3.77
N SER A 159 9.47 5.71 -4.91
CA SER A 159 9.47 7.17 -5.03
C SER A 159 8.32 7.76 -4.21
N THR A 160 8.62 8.80 -3.43
CA THR A 160 7.62 9.58 -2.71
C THR A 160 7.25 10.83 -3.50
N PRO A 161 5.97 11.23 -3.53
CA PRO A 161 5.57 12.47 -4.17
C PRO A 161 6.12 13.68 -3.41
N LEU A 162 6.42 14.75 -4.14
CA LEU A 162 6.75 16.06 -3.58
C LEU A 162 5.56 16.72 -2.90
N SER A 163 4.36 16.53 -3.44
CA SER A 163 3.13 17.16 -2.98
C SER A 163 1.94 16.32 -3.42
N ILE A 164 0.87 16.38 -2.61
CA ILE A 164 -0.38 15.65 -2.83
C ILE A 164 -1.53 16.64 -2.59
N PHE A 165 -2.50 16.67 -3.49
CA PHE A 165 -3.75 17.42 -3.35
C PHE A 165 -4.94 16.50 -3.65
N PRO A 166 -6.03 16.50 -2.87
CA PRO A 166 -6.16 17.16 -1.59
C PRO A 166 -5.28 16.51 -0.50
N ASN A 167 -5.00 17.26 0.56
CA ASN A 167 -4.29 16.79 1.75
C ASN A 167 -4.93 17.36 3.03
N ASN A 168 -4.33 17.10 4.20
CA ASN A 168 -4.88 17.54 5.49
C ASN A 168 -4.97 19.07 5.64
N HIS A 169 -4.12 19.82 4.95
CA HIS A 169 -4.11 21.28 4.95
C HIS A 169 -4.94 21.87 3.81
N GLU A 170 -4.98 21.19 2.66
CA GLU A 170 -5.66 21.63 1.46
C GLU A 170 -6.77 20.66 1.07
N LYS A 171 -7.99 21.00 1.49
CA LYS A 171 -9.20 20.24 1.14
C LYS A 171 -9.69 20.62 -0.25
N VAL A 172 -10.44 19.72 -0.86
CA VAL A 172 -11.18 20.02 -2.10
C VAL A 172 -12.24 21.10 -1.77
N PRO A 173 -12.25 22.22 -2.51
CA PRO A 173 -13.33 23.22 -2.45
C PRO A 173 -14.71 22.60 -2.60
N LYS A 174 -15.74 23.20 -1.98
CA LYS A 174 -17.11 22.68 -2.06
C LYS A 174 -17.66 22.78 -3.50
N SER A 175 -17.16 23.73 -4.27
CA SER A 175 -17.50 23.90 -5.68
C SER A 175 -16.86 22.86 -6.61
N LEU A 176 -16.00 21.97 -6.11
CA LEU A 176 -15.35 20.90 -6.90
C LEU A 176 -15.81 19.52 -6.43
N ASP A 177 -15.96 18.62 -7.39
CA ASP A 177 -16.15 17.20 -7.14
C ASP A 177 -14.83 16.56 -6.68
N PRO A 178 -14.83 15.65 -5.69
CA PRO A 178 -13.64 14.90 -5.28
C PRO A 178 -13.10 13.93 -6.36
N ILE A 179 -13.80 13.79 -7.48
CA ILE A 179 -13.46 12.92 -8.61
C ILE A 179 -12.83 13.75 -9.75
N PHE A 180 -11.56 13.49 -10.06
CA PHE A 180 -10.79 14.21 -11.08
C PHE A 180 -10.56 13.38 -12.33
N ILE A 181 -11.06 13.86 -13.47
CA ILE A 181 -11.04 13.09 -14.73
C ILE A 181 -9.79 13.32 -15.57
N ASN A 182 -9.21 14.52 -15.53
CA ASN A 182 -8.08 14.84 -16.38
C ASN A 182 -7.18 15.94 -15.80
N ILE A 183 -5.90 15.89 -16.16
CA ILE A 183 -4.96 16.99 -15.99
C ILE A 183 -4.40 17.41 -17.34
N VAL A 184 -4.27 18.72 -17.51
CA VAL A 184 -3.61 19.32 -18.66
C VAL A 184 -2.55 20.27 -18.13
N SER A 185 -1.31 20.10 -18.56
CA SER A 185 -0.23 20.99 -18.16
C SER A 185 0.14 21.96 -19.28
N SER A 186 0.62 23.12 -18.84
CA SER A 186 1.53 23.97 -19.59
C SER A 186 2.89 23.96 -18.89
N PRO A 187 3.94 24.57 -19.46
CA PRO A 187 5.24 24.69 -18.81
C PRO A 187 5.17 25.24 -17.36
N SER A 188 4.22 26.13 -17.07
CA SER A 188 4.14 26.87 -15.79
C SER A 188 2.80 26.77 -15.07
N SER A 189 1.85 26.00 -15.60
CA SER A 189 0.53 25.85 -14.98
C SER A 189 -0.02 24.46 -15.21
N LEU A 190 -0.99 24.10 -14.39
CA LEU A 190 -1.71 22.84 -14.53
C LEU A 190 -3.20 23.10 -14.33
N ALA A 191 -4.01 22.61 -15.24
CA ALA A 191 -5.46 22.60 -15.10
C ALA A 191 -5.91 21.18 -14.73
N LEU A 192 -6.73 21.09 -13.72
CA LEU A 192 -7.38 19.87 -13.24
C LEU A 192 -8.87 19.99 -13.55
N LEU A 193 -9.42 18.95 -14.18
CA LEU A 193 -10.82 18.85 -14.55
C LEU A 193 -11.51 17.82 -13.66
N ASP A 194 -12.61 18.19 -13.03
CA ASP A 194 -13.43 17.29 -12.22
C ASP A 194 -14.51 16.57 -13.06
N LYS A 195 -15.19 15.59 -12.46
CA LYS A 195 -16.28 14.85 -13.10
C LYS A 195 -17.49 15.71 -13.49
N SER A 196 -17.72 16.81 -12.77
CA SER A 196 -18.81 17.76 -13.02
C SER A 196 -18.47 18.78 -14.13
N GLY A 197 -17.26 18.75 -14.67
CA GLY A 197 -16.79 19.67 -15.71
C GLY A 197 -16.21 20.98 -15.16
N HIS A 198 -16.00 21.09 -13.86
CA HIS A 198 -15.36 22.22 -13.22
C HIS A 198 -13.83 22.13 -13.32
N ILE A 199 -13.18 23.29 -13.32
CA ILE A 199 -11.76 23.45 -13.62
C ILE A 199 -11.05 24.15 -12.45
N LEU A 200 -10.00 23.52 -11.95
CA LEU A 200 -9.04 24.11 -11.01
C LEU A 200 -7.71 24.37 -11.71
N ILE A 201 -7.24 25.61 -11.70
CA ILE A 201 -5.99 26.02 -12.32
C ILE A 201 -4.94 26.29 -11.24
N PHE A 202 -3.90 25.46 -11.24
CA PHE A 202 -2.68 25.64 -10.45
C PHE A 202 -1.69 26.52 -11.23
N LEU A 203 -1.40 27.70 -10.70
CA LEU A 203 -0.37 28.59 -11.25
C LEU A 203 0.96 28.34 -10.53
N SER A 204 2.08 28.25 -11.25
CA SER A 204 3.40 28.10 -10.62
C SER A 204 3.71 29.27 -9.68
N THR A 205 4.22 28.95 -8.49
CA THR A 205 4.69 29.93 -7.52
C THR A 205 6.21 30.06 -7.51
N LEU A 206 6.69 31.20 -7.02
CA LEU A 206 8.11 31.44 -6.81
C LEU A 206 8.64 30.61 -5.63
N PRO A 207 9.97 30.40 -5.53
CA PRO A 207 10.59 29.83 -4.34
C PRO A 207 10.13 30.53 -3.05
N GLY A 208 9.94 29.77 -1.98
CA GLY A 208 9.41 30.28 -0.70
C GLY A 208 7.89 30.43 -0.62
N PHE A 209 7.14 30.09 -1.68
CA PHE A 209 5.67 30.17 -1.69
C PHE A 209 5.02 28.87 -2.18
N TYR A 210 3.91 28.47 -1.58
CA TYR A 210 3.05 27.36 -2.02
C TYR A 210 1.70 27.85 -2.54
N LEU A 211 0.91 26.93 -3.06
CA LEU A 211 -0.41 27.20 -3.62
C LEU A 211 -1.46 27.06 -2.54
N THR A 212 -2.53 27.83 -2.64
CA THR A 212 -3.72 27.63 -1.82
C THR A 212 -4.94 27.72 -2.70
N VAL A 213 -5.89 26.82 -2.46
CA VAL A 213 -7.15 26.81 -3.17
C VAL A 213 -8.17 27.59 -2.34
N LYS A 214 -8.73 28.66 -2.92
CA LYS A 214 -9.82 29.43 -2.32
C LYS A 214 -11.07 29.23 -3.16
N ASP A 215 -12.15 28.83 -2.51
CA ASP A 215 -13.46 28.72 -3.14
C ASP A 215 -14.07 30.13 -3.26
N THR A 216 -14.05 30.67 -4.47
CA THR A 216 -14.68 31.97 -4.78
C THR A 216 -16.12 31.82 -5.27
N GLY A 217 -16.63 30.59 -5.39
CA GLY A 217 -17.94 30.30 -5.99
C GLY A 217 -18.02 30.56 -7.50
N THR A 218 -16.90 30.88 -8.16
CA THR A 218 -16.83 31.23 -9.59
C THR A 218 -15.82 30.33 -10.32
N MET A 219 -16.19 29.84 -11.50
CA MET A 219 -15.36 28.94 -12.31
C MET A 219 -14.65 29.69 -13.45
N PRO A 220 -13.38 29.39 -13.81
CA PRO A 220 -12.48 28.42 -13.17
C PRO A 220 -11.99 28.88 -11.80
N LEU A 221 -11.75 27.93 -10.89
CA LEU A 221 -11.01 28.22 -9.66
C LEU A 221 -9.53 28.38 -9.97
N ILE A 222 -8.89 29.40 -9.41
CA ILE A 222 -7.48 29.70 -9.64
C ILE A 222 -6.77 29.73 -8.30
N THR A 223 -5.65 29.02 -8.18
CA THR A 223 -4.88 28.99 -6.94
C THR A 223 -4.22 30.34 -6.64
N THR A 224 -4.12 30.67 -5.36
CA THR A 224 -3.40 31.85 -4.87
C THR A 224 -2.09 31.46 -4.21
N SER A 225 -1.09 32.34 -4.30
CA SER A 225 0.21 32.13 -3.66
C SER A 225 0.17 32.47 -2.18
N GLN A 226 0.74 31.61 -1.33
CA GLN A 226 0.94 31.87 0.10
C GLN A 226 2.38 31.54 0.52
N ALA A 227 2.92 32.29 1.48
CA ALA A 227 4.28 32.09 2.00
C ALA A 227 4.43 30.73 2.70
N CYS A 228 5.55 30.05 2.50
CA CYS A 228 5.90 28.86 3.29
C CYS A 228 5.88 29.17 4.78
N MET A 229 5.29 28.27 5.58
CA MET A 229 5.30 28.38 7.02
C MET A 229 6.71 28.13 7.57
N PRO A 230 7.06 28.70 8.74
CA PRO A 230 8.31 28.35 9.43
C PRO A 230 8.44 26.81 9.60
N GLY A 231 9.66 26.30 9.55
CA GLY A 231 9.96 24.86 9.56
C GLY A 231 9.82 24.17 8.19
N THR A 232 9.31 24.87 7.17
CA THR A 232 9.22 24.37 5.79
C THR A 232 10.02 25.23 4.83
N PHE A 233 10.41 24.71 3.68
CA PHE A 233 11.14 25.44 2.65
C PHE A 233 10.67 25.04 1.26
N LYS A 234 10.92 25.92 0.28
CA LYS A 234 10.73 25.61 -1.13
C LYS A 234 11.81 26.32 -1.95
N ASN A 235 12.72 25.53 -2.52
CA ASN A 235 13.91 26.05 -3.21
C ASN A 235 13.69 26.34 -4.70
N GLN A 236 12.63 25.79 -5.30
CA GLN A 236 12.36 25.90 -6.72
C GLN A 236 10.97 26.47 -6.98
N SER A 237 10.81 27.17 -8.11
CA SER A 237 9.49 27.56 -8.59
C SER A 237 8.71 26.34 -9.04
N GLY A 238 7.40 26.34 -8.83
CA GLY A 238 6.53 25.27 -9.30
C GLY A 238 5.19 25.24 -8.59
N ILE A 239 4.41 24.21 -8.88
CA ILE A 239 3.08 24.01 -8.30
C ILE A 239 3.07 23.09 -7.06
N HIS A 240 4.23 22.64 -6.60
CA HIS A 240 4.37 21.78 -5.42
C HIS A 240 4.38 22.58 -4.12
N ASP A 241 4.08 21.90 -3.03
CA ASP A 241 4.04 22.46 -1.67
C ASP A 241 5.43 22.75 -1.10
N CYS A 242 5.46 23.44 0.04
CA CYS A 242 6.67 23.58 0.84
C CYS A 242 7.01 22.23 1.48
N THR A 243 8.28 21.85 1.43
CA THR A 243 8.80 20.63 2.05
C THR A 243 9.23 20.92 3.48
N LEU A 244 9.04 19.97 4.39
CA LEU A 244 9.56 20.09 5.76
C LEU A 244 11.09 20.12 5.76
N CYS A 245 11.68 20.92 6.64
CA CYS A 245 13.12 20.89 6.84
C CYS A 245 13.57 19.52 7.37
N PRO A 246 14.60 18.90 6.77
CA PRO A 246 15.12 17.61 7.24
C PRO A 246 15.69 17.74 8.66
N SER A 247 15.71 16.62 9.40
CA SER A 247 16.33 16.56 10.72
C SER A 247 17.78 17.08 10.69
N GLY A 248 18.18 17.79 11.75
CA GLY A 248 19.47 18.49 11.83
C GLY A 248 19.48 19.86 11.16
N THR A 249 18.37 20.29 10.56
CA THR A 249 18.20 21.63 9.99
C THR A 249 16.96 22.32 10.53
N LYS A 250 16.97 23.65 10.52
CA LYS A 250 15.85 24.50 10.92
C LYS A 250 15.53 25.55 9.89
N ASN A 251 14.30 26.04 9.94
CA ASN A 251 13.90 27.24 9.23
C ASN A 251 13.05 28.15 10.11
N PRO A 252 13.60 29.27 10.61
CA PRO A 252 12.87 30.18 11.50
C PRO A 252 11.74 30.96 10.81
N GLY A 253 11.57 30.83 9.49
CA GLY A 253 10.62 31.59 8.68
C GLY A 253 11.31 32.67 7.82
N ASN A 254 10.52 33.58 7.23
CA ASN A 254 10.92 34.64 6.28
C ASN A 254 11.23 34.21 4.84
N PHE A 255 10.34 33.45 4.18
CA PHE A 255 10.44 33.13 2.74
C PHE A 255 11.76 32.45 2.32
N THR A 256 12.45 31.86 3.29
CA THR A 256 13.71 31.17 3.13
C THR A 256 13.53 29.97 2.21
N THR A 257 14.37 29.93 1.18
CA THR A 257 14.33 28.91 0.12
C THR A 257 15.15 27.68 0.48
N PHE A 258 15.79 27.66 1.65
CA PHE A 258 16.66 26.59 2.14
C PHE A 258 16.55 26.47 3.65
N CYS A 259 16.86 25.28 4.17
CA CYS A 259 17.00 25.05 5.61
C CYS A 259 18.43 25.32 6.06
N ILE A 260 18.58 25.86 7.26
CA ILE A 260 19.86 26.21 7.88
C ILE A 260 20.26 25.06 8.82
N PRO A 261 21.52 24.59 8.82
CA PRO A 261 21.95 23.59 9.78
C PRO A 261 21.84 24.12 11.21
N CYS A 262 21.49 23.23 12.14
CA CYS A 262 21.43 23.58 13.56
C CYS A 262 22.82 23.59 14.18
N SER A 263 22.97 24.27 15.32
CA SER A 263 24.24 24.35 16.04
C SER A 263 24.67 22.96 16.54
N SER A 264 25.98 22.75 16.70
CA SER A 264 26.53 21.46 17.14
C SER A 264 25.99 20.98 18.48
N ASP A 265 25.61 21.90 19.36
CA ASP A 265 25.16 21.63 20.73
C ASP A 265 23.63 21.62 20.84
N SER A 266 22.95 21.45 19.71
CA SER A 266 21.51 21.51 19.58
C SER A 266 20.99 20.40 18.69
N PHE A 267 19.72 20.07 18.89
CA PHE A 267 18.99 19.08 18.10
C PHE A 267 17.84 19.75 17.37
N CYS A 268 17.66 19.38 16.11
CA CYS A 268 16.53 19.82 15.30
C CYS A 268 15.79 18.60 14.75
N PRO A 269 14.57 18.31 15.25
CA PRO A 269 13.70 17.33 14.62
C PRO A 269 13.27 17.77 13.21
N LEU A 270 12.62 16.87 12.47
CA LEU A 270 12.00 17.17 11.19
C LEU A 270 11.03 18.37 11.33
N GLY A 271 11.14 19.35 10.45
CA GLY A 271 10.27 20.53 10.44
C GLY A 271 10.59 21.58 11.50
N SER A 272 11.81 21.60 12.06
CA SER A 272 12.18 22.52 13.13
C SER A 272 12.11 23.99 12.71
N VAL A 273 11.45 24.81 13.53
CA VAL A 273 11.47 26.27 13.43
C VAL A 273 12.69 26.83 14.15
N ASP A 274 12.95 26.31 15.34
CA ASP A 274 14.10 26.68 16.16
C ASP A 274 14.86 25.44 16.63
N GLU A 275 16.09 25.64 17.10
CA GLU A 275 16.92 24.56 17.62
C GLU A 275 16.60 24.26 19.08
N VAL A 276 16.54 22.98 19.42
CA VAL A 276 16.35 22.53 20.81
C VAL A 276 17.74 22.35 21.43
N PRO A 277 18.11 23.09 22.48
CA PRO A 277 19.41 22.93 23.10
C PRO A 277 19.51 21.54 23.73
N GLN A 278 20.69 20.91 23.63
CA GLN A 278 20.87 19.56 24.16
C GLN A 278 20.69 19.49 25.68
N SER A 279 20.88 20.61 26.40
CA SER A 279 20.58 20.75 27.82
C SER A 279 19.09 20.62 28.17
N ALA A 280 18.19 20.90 27.22
CA ALA A 280 16.74 20.71 27.42
C ALA A 280 16.31 19.24 27.21
N LEU A 281 17.20 18.40 26.68
CA LEU A 281 16.97 16.97 26.47
C LEU A 281 17.63 16.20 27.63
N GLU A 282 17.06 16.30 28.84
CA GLU A 282 17.63 15.71 30.06
C GLU A 282 17.83 14.18 29.97
N ASN A 283 17.04 13.49 29.14
CA ASN A 283 17.24 12.08 28.81
C ASN A 283 16.77 11.81 27.38
N VAL A 284 17.71 11.67 26.42
CA VAL A 284 17.42 11.05 25.12
C VAL A 284 17.27 9.55 25.34
N ILE A 285 16.14 9.13 25.90
CA ILE A 285 15.71 7.75 25.79
C ILE A 285 15.29 7.62 24.33
N GLN A 286 16.17 7.05 23.51
CA GLN A 286 15.82 6.63 22.16
C GLN A 286 14.51 5.84 22.30
N ALA A 287 13.41 6.43 21.82
CA ALA A 287 12.13 5.75 21.79
C ALA A 287 12.41 4.40 21.12
N VAL A 288 12.19 3.32 21.87
CA VAL A 288 12.38 1.96 21.36
C VAL A 288 11.71 1.95 20.00
N PRO A 289 12.41 1.60 18.91
CA PRO A 289 11.84 1.66 17.57
C PRO A 289 10.48 0.99 17.65
N TYR A 290 9.42 1.75 17.32
CA TYR A 290 8.05 1.24 17.37
C TYR A 290 8.06 -0.16 16.78
N PRO A 291 7.52 -1.18 17.49
CA PRO A 291 7.57 -2.55 17.02
C PRO A 291 7.09 -2.56 15.58
N LYS A 292 7.93 -3.10 14.68
CA LYS A 292 7.65 -3.12 13.25
C LYS A 292 6.26 -3.73 13.09
N SER A 293 5.29 -2.96 12.61
CA SER A 293 3.97 -3.51 12.35
C SER A 293 4.13 -4.71 11.43
N PRO A 294 3.44 -5.83 11.69
CA PRO A 294 3.48 -6.96 10.78
C PRO A 294 3.11 -6.46 9.38
N GLU A 295 3.74 -7.02 8.34
CA GLU A 295 3.49 -6.64 6.94
C GLU A 295 2.00 -6.73 6.56
N ASN A 296 1.22 -7.50 7.33
CA ASN A 296 -0.22 -7.68 7.17
C ASN A 296 -0.94 -7.05 8.36
N VAL A 297 -1.90 -6.17 8.08
CA VAL A 297 -2.74 -5.48 9.09
C VAL A 297 -4.04 -6.22 9.40
N VAL A 298 -4.36 -7.27 8.63
CA VAL A 298 -5.59 -8.05 8.77
C VAL A 298 -5.34 -9.19 9.76
N PHE A 299 -6.09 -9.22 10.87
CA PHE A 299 -5.95 -10.22 11.93
C PHE A 299 -6.02 -11.65 11.41
N GLU A 300 -6.94 -11.93 10.47
CA GLU A 300 -7.11 -13.26 9.88
C GLU A 300 -5.84 -13.73 9.15
N GLU A 301 -5.17 -12.83 8.43
CA GLU A 301 -3.92 -13.15 7.75
C GLU A 301 -2.78 -13.40 8.73
N ILE A 302 -2.71 -12.61 9.82
CA ILE A 302 -1.72 -12.81 10.90
C ILE A 302 -1.94 -14.19 11.56
N LEU A 303 -3.20 -14.55 11.82
CA LEU A 303 -3.57 -15.84 12.41
C LEU A 303 -3.18 -16.99 11.48
N ILE A 304 -3.57 -16.94 10.20
CA ILE A 304 -3.24 -17.97 9.20
C ILE A 304 -1.72 -18.09 9.04
N LYS A 305 -1.00 -16.98 8.89
CA LYS A 305 0.46 -16.99 8.74
C LYS A 305 1.13 -17.67 9.94
N ASN A 306 0.70 -17.38 11.17
CA ASN A 306 1.26 -18.02 12.37
C ASN A 306 0.84 -19.49 12.52
N MET A 307 -0.36 -19.87 12.07
CA MET A 307 -0.83 -21.26 12.14
C MET A 307 -0.04 -22.20 11.21
N PHE A 308 0.35 -21.70 10.03
CA PHE A 308 0.99 -22.51 8.98
C PHE A 308 2.52 -22.34 8.89
N LEU A 309 3.12 -21.42 9.65
CA LEU A 309 4.58 -21.29 9.69
C LEU A 309 5.21 -22.43 10.49
N ILE A 310 6.09 -23.19 9.85
CA ILE A 310 7.01 -24.13 10.50
C ILE A 310 8.41 -23.53 10.38
N GLY A 311 8.83 -22.78 11.40
CA GLY A 311 10.20 -22.26 11.51
C GLY A 311 11.16 -23.25 12.17
N SER A 312 12.39 -22.82 12.46
CA SER A 312 13.38 -23.62 13.21
C SER A 312 13.24 -23.44 14.73
N ASN A 313 13.67 -24.44 15.50
CA ASN A 313 13.74 -24.43 16.97
C ASN A 313 12.37 -24.22 17.66
N ARG A 314 12.23 -23.12 18.43
CA ARG A 314 11.02 -22.76 19.20
C ARG A 314 9.77 -22.74 18.33
N CYS A 315 9.91 -22.33 17.07
CA CYS A 315 8.81 -22.27 16.13
C CYS A 315 8.12 -23.60 15.87
N VAL A 316 8.87 -24.70 15.90
CA VAL A 316 8.31 -26.04 15.68
C VAL A 316 7.34 -26.40 16.80
N VAL A 317 7.71 -26.12 18.05
CA VAL A 317 6.91 -26.49 19.24
C VAL A 317 5.70 -25.57 19.42
N VAL A 318 5.80 -24.32 18.96
CA VAL A 318 4.72 -23.33 19.06
C VAL A 318 3.72 -23.46 17.91
N SER A 319 4.13 -24.04 16.77
CA SER A 319 3.26 -24.19 15.60
C SER A 319 2.11 -25.18 15.85
N PRO A 320 0.84 -24.78 15.68
CA PRO A 320 -0.29 -25.70 15.81
C PRO A 320 -0.25 -26.80 14.75
N LEU A 321 0.22 -26.48 13.55
CA LEU A 321 0.33 -27.44 12.48
C LEU A 321 1.26 -28.60 12.86
N PHE A 322 2.36 -28.32 13.57
CA PHE A 322 3.22 -29.37 14.11
C PHE A 322 2.48 -30.33 15.05
N TRP A 323 1.70 -29.81 16.02
CA TRP A 323 0.92 -30.66 16.92
C TRP A 323 -0.18 -31.44 16.19
N THR A 324 -0.86 -30.81 15.21
CA THR A 324 -1.84 -31.53 14.38
C THR A 324 -1.20 -32.63 13.54
N LEU A 325 0.03 -32.44 13.05
CA LEU A 325 0.80 -33.48 12.35
C LEU A 325 1.22 -34.62 13.29
N ILE A 326 1.62 -34.31 14.53
CA ILE A 326 1.90 -35.35 15.53
C ILE A 326 0.64 -36.17 15.81
N VAL A 327 -0.48 -35.51 16.12
CA VAL A 327 -1.77 -36.18 16.36
C VAL A 327 -2.22 -36.98 15.13
N GLY A 328 -2.07 -36.41 13.93
CA GLY A 328 -2.38 -37.06 12.66
C GLY A 328 -1.48 -38.27 12.38
N SER A 329 -0.18 -38.20 12.70
CA SER A 329 0.76 -39.31 12.53
C SER A 329 0.52 -40.44 13.52
N LEU A 330 0.17 -40.13 14.77
CA LEU A 330 -0.26 -41.11 15.77
C LEU A 330 -1.56 -41.79 15.33
N ALA A 331 -2.52 -41.00 14.84
CA ALA A 331 -3.78 -41.51 14.28
C ALA A 331 -3.53 -42.44 13.08
N ALA A 332 -2.67 -42.04 12.13
CA ALA A 332 -2.29 -42.86 11.00
C ALA A 332 -1.56 -44.14 11.43
N GLY A 333 -0.67 -44.06 12.42
CA GLY A 333 0.01 -45.22 13.01
C GLY A 333 -0.96 -46.22 13.63
N ILE A 334 -1.97 -45.74 14.36
CA ILE A 334 -3.06 -46.56 14.90
C ILE A 334 -3.82 -47.24 13.76
N LEU A 335 -4.19 -46.51 12.70
CA LEU A 335 -4.88 -47.08 11.54
C LEU A 335 -4.05 -48.15 10.82
N ILE A 336 -2.73 -47.96 10.70
CA ILE A 336 -1.83 -48.96 10.10
C ILE A 336 -1.75 -50.20 10.97
N ILE A 337 -1.58 -50.06 12.30
CA ILE A 337 -1.56 -51.17 13.24
C ILE A 337 -2.88 -51.94 13.20
N MET A 338 -4.01 -51.22 13.10
CA MET A 338 -5.34 -51.81 12.95
C MET A 338 -5.49 -52.56 11.62
N GLY A 339 -5.03 -51.98 10.51
CA GLY A 339 -5.05 -52.62 9.19
C GLY A 339 -4.21 -53.90 9.15
N ILE A 340 -3.00 -53.86 9.71
CA ILE A 340 -2.12 -55.02 9.85
C ILE A 340 -2.78 -56.07 10.75
N SER A 341 -3.39 -55.66 11.86
CA SER A 341 -4.10 -56.57 12.78
C SER A 341 -5.28 -57.26 12.09
N LYS A 342 -6.06 -56.53 11.28
CA LYS A 342 -7.17 -57.09 10.49
C LYS A 342 -6.67 -58.10 9.45
N TYR A 343 -5.54 -57.82 8.81
CA TYR A 343 -4.90 -58.73 7.85
C TYR A 343 -4.41 -60.02 8.52
N ILE A 344 -3.74 -59.91 9.68
CA ILE A 344 -3.24 -61.06 10.46
C ILE A 344 -4.38 -61.94 10.99
N ILE A 345 -5.53 -61.36 11.35
CA ILE A 345 -6.71 -62.09 11.86
C ILE A 345 -7.43 -62.88 10.76
N LYS A 346 -7.26 -62.53 9.48
CA LYS A 346 -7.89 -63.22 8.34
C LYS A 346 -7.22 -64.57 8.02
N ASP A 347 -6.04 -64.83 8.57
CA ASP A 347 -5.31 -66.10 8.40
C ASP A 347 -5.88 -67.20 9.35
N PRO A 348 -6.44 -68.32 8.81
CA PRO A 348 -7.09 -69.36 9.60
C PRO A 348 -6.17 -70.12 10.56
N ARG A 349 -4.83 -70.00 10.43
CA ARG A 349 -3.86 -70.75 11.25
C ARG A 349 -3.54 -70.12 12.61
N LYS A 350 -4.04 -68.92 12.92
CA LYS A 350 -3.68 -68.12 14.11
C LYS A 350 -4.84 -67.96 15.12
N LYS A 351 -5.49 -69.08 15.48
CA LYS A 351 -6.65 -69.10 16.41
C LYS A 351 -6.32 -68.59 17.83
N ARG A 352 -5.10 -68.84 18.32
CA ARG A 352 -4.66 -68.45 19.68
C ARG A 352 -4.40 -66.95 19.81
N THR A 353 -3.87 -66.31 18.77
CA THR A 353 -3.62 -64.87 18.71
C THR A 353 -4.91 -64.07 18.57
N ARG A 354 -5.92 -64.61 17.86
CA ARG A 354 -7.25 -64.00 17.71
C ARG A 354 -7.97 -63.83 19.06
N GLU A 355 -7.91 -64.84 19.93
CA GLU A 355 -8.55 -64.77 21.26
C GLU A 355 -7.83 -63.79 22.20
N LEU A 356 -6.50 -63.71 22.11
CA LEU A 356 -5.70 -62.79 22.93
C LEU A 356 -5.95 -61.33 22.54
N ILE A 357 -6.03 -61.03 21.24
CA ILE A 357 -6.37 -59.69 20.71
C ILE A 357 -7.83 -59.33 21.04
N LYS A 358 -8.79 -60.26 20.89
CA LYS A 358 -10.19 -60.03 21.30
C LYS A 358 -10.32 -59.72 22.79
N LYS A 359 -9.48 -60.30 23.64
CA LYS A 359 -9.48 -60.06 25.09
C LYS A 359 -8.94 -58.67 25.43
N ILE A 360 -7.90 -58.22 24.73
CA ILE A 360 -7.29 -56.90 24.94
C ILE A 360 -8.21 -55.78 24.45
N PHE A 361 -8.83 -55.94 23.27
CA PHE A 361 -9.68 -54.91 22.64
C PHE A 361 -11.18 -55.08 22.93
N ARG A 362 -11.54 -55.81 23.99
CA ARG A 362 -12.96 -56.11 24.32
C ARG A 362 -13.79 -54.85 24.61
N HIS A 363 -13.15 -53.76 25.03
CA HIS A 363 -13.81 -52.50 25.40
C HIS A 363 -13.72 -51.40 24.34
N THR A 364 -13.04 -51.67 23.23
CA THR A 364 -12.85 -50.73 22.14
C THR A 364 -13.51 -51.32 20.91
N ASP A 365 -14.51 -50.63 20.35
CA ASP A 365 -15.30 -51.10 19.21
C ASP A 365 -14.50 -51.04 17.90
N LEU A 366 -13.43 -51.84 17.84
CA LEU A 366 -12.39 -51.80 16.83
C LEU A 366 -12.74 -52.66 15.60
N PHE A 367 -13.82 -53.44 15.65
CA PHE A 367 -14.12 -54.50 14.67
C PHE A 367 -15.50 -54.40 14.01
N GLY A 368 -16.40 -53.54 14.50
CA GLY A 368 -17.75 -53.38 13.93
C GLY A 368 -17.77 -52.54 12.67
N GLU A 369 -17.30 -51.29 12.72
CA GLU A 369 -17.52 -50.30 11.67
C GLU A 369 -16.29 -49.38 11.51
N GLY A 370 -15.40 -49.71 10.57
CA GLY A 370 -14.12 -49.00 10.39
C GLY A 370 -14.23 -47.58 9.80
N GLU A 371 -15.41 -47.17 9.34
CA GLU A 371 -15.63 -45.87 8.68
C GLU A 371 -15.82 -44.72 9.68
N LEU A 372 -16.41 -44.99 10.86
CA LEU A 372 -16.62 -43.99 11.91
C LEU A 372 -15.32 -43.49 12.56
N TRP A 373 -14.27 -44.32 12.57
CA TRP A 373 -12.99 -44.01 13.19
C TRP A 373 -12.19 -42.94 12.42
N VAL A 374 -12.24 -42.96 11.09
CA VAL A 374 -11.59 -41.94 10.26
C VAL A 374 -12.23 -40.58 10.51
N GLY A 375 -13.56 -40.54 10.61
CA GLY A 375 -14.31 -39.33 10.99
C GLY A 375 -14.00 -38.86 12.41
N GLY A 376 -13.89 -39.77 13.37
CA GLY A 376 -13.52 -39.45 14.76
C GLY A 376 -12.09 -38.90 14.88
N LEU A 377 -11.13 -39.46 14.14
CA LEU A 377 -9.74 -38.99 14.12
C LEU A 377 -9.60 -37.63 13.43
N ALA A 378 -10.32 -37.41 12.31
CA ALA A 378 -10.38 -36.10 11.66
C ALA A 378 -11.03 -35.03 12.58
N SER A 379 -12.04 -35.42 13.36
CA SER A 379 -12.68 -34.55 14.35
C SER A 379 -11.69 -34.16 15.45
N LEU A 380 -10.87 -35.09 15.93
CA LEU A 380 -9.82 -34.85 16.93
C LEU A 380 -8.76 -33.86 16.44
N ALA A 381 -8.30 -33.99 15.19
CA ALA A 381 -7.38 -33.06 14.57
C ALA A 381 -7.99 -31.65 14.45
N THR A 382 -9.27 -31.57 14.05
CA THR A 382 -10.01 -30.32 13.94
C THR A 382 -10.19 -29.63 15.29
N ILE A 383 -10.57 -30.37 16.33
CA ILE A 383 -10.70 -29.85 17.71
C ILE A 383 -9.36 -29.28 18.20
N THR A 384 -8.25 -29.97 17.93
CA THR A 384 -6.91 -29.51 18.32
C THR A 384 -6.60 -28.14 17.69
N LEU A 385 -6.93 -27.96 16.42
CA LEU A 385 -6.70 -26.72 15.67
C LEU A 385 -7.60 -25.58 16.20
N VAL A 386 -8.88 -25.84 16.48
CA VAL A 386 -9.82 -24.86 17.05
C VAL A 386 -9.37 -24.41 18.45
N CYS A 387 -8.98 -25.36 19.31
CA CYS A 387 -8.46 -25.04 20.65
C CYS A 387 -7.24 -24.13 20.57
N PHE A 388 -6.32 -24.40 19.63
CA PHE A 388 -5.18 -23.53 19.43
C PHE A 388 -5.58 -22.13 18.94
N ALA A 389 -6.45 -22.04 17.94
CA ALA A 389 -6.91 -20.75 17.41
C ALA A 389 -7.54 -19.89 18.52
N TYR A 390 -8.30 -20.52 19.42
CA TYR A 390 -8.87 -19.86 20.59
C TYR A 390 -7.78 -19.35 21.56
N VAL A 391 -6.82 -20.22 21.92
CA VAL A 391 -5.72 -19.87 22.85
C VAL A 391 -4.86 -18.74 22.27
N PHE A 392 -4.50 -18.83 20.99
CA PHE A 392 -3.75 -17.80 20.28
C PHE A 392 -4.51 -16.47 20.28
N SER A 393 -5.80 -16.49 19.92
CA SER A 393 -6.62 -15.27 19.87
C SER A 393 -6.71 -14.60 21.25
N ASN A 394 -6.93 -15.36 22.31
CA ASN A 394 -6.98 -14.84 23.67
C ASN A 394 -5.64 -14.23 24.11
N HIS A 395 -4.50 -14.88 23.81
CA HIS A 395 -3.18 -14.32 24.11
C HIS A 395 -2.86 -13.08 23.29
N PHE A 396 -3.22 -13.07 21.99
CA PHE A 396 -3.03 -11.94 21.11
C PHE A 396 -3.84 -10.71 21.54
N ILE A 397 -5.12 -10.91 21.93
CA ILE A 397 -5.97 -9.82 22.44
C ILE A 397 -5.38 -9.22 23.73
N ARG A 398 -4.81 -10.04 24.61
CA ARG A 398 -4.19 -9.58 25.88
C ARG A 398 -2.90 -8.79 25.72
N GLN A 399 -2.30 -8.74 24.52
CA GLN A 399 -1.14 -7.88 24.26
C GLN A 399 -1.50 -6.41 24.01
N TYR A 400 -2.75 -6.03 24.25
CA TYR A 400 -3.20 -4.65 24.26
C TYR A 400 -3.26 -4.11 25.70
N PRO A 401 -2.78 -2.88 25.97
CA PRO A 401 -2.11 -1.94 25.06
C PRO A 401 -0.61 -2.27 24.86
N ILE A 402 -0.04 -1.86 23.71
CA ILE A 402 1.29 -2.31 23.24
C ILE A 402 2.43 -1.90 24.19
N GLU A 403 2.28 -0.75 24.86
CA GLU A 403 3.26 -0.07 25.70
C GLU A 403 3.57 -0.84 27.00
N ALA A 404 2.62 -1.64 27.50
CA ALA A 404 2.77 -2.45 28.71
C ALA A 404 3.07 -3.93 28.42
N SER A 405 3.12 -4.32 27.13
CA SER A 405 3.14 -5.73 26.74
C SER A 405 4.56 -6.26 26.49
N SER A 406 4.88 -7.39 27.13
CA SER A 406 6.15 -8.11 26.95
C SER A 406 6.18 -8.93 25.65
N ASP A 407 7.37 -9.36 25.23
CA ASP A 407 7.61 -10.17 24.01
C ASP A 407 6.64 -11.35 23.87
N SER A 408 6.18 -11.58 22.63
CA SER A 408 5.23 -12.65 22.36
C SER A 408 5.92 -13.99 22.60
N TYR A 409 5.35 -14.81 23.50
CA TYR A 409 5.87 -16.15 23.81
C TYR A 409 5.07 -17.26 23.09
N PHE A 410 3.87 -16.93 22.62
CA PHE A 410 2.91 -17.85 22.00
C PHE A 410 2.95 -17.84 20.45
N ALA A 411 3.80 -17.02 19.85
CA ALA A 411 4.04 -16.96 18.41
C ALA A 411 5.52 -17.19 18.07
N CYS A 412 5.77 -17.48 16.79
CA CYS A 412 7.13 -17.60 16.23
C CYS A 412 7.86 -16.27 16.23
N ASP A 413 7.16 -15.23 15.81
CA ASP A 413 7.66 -13.88 15.77
C ASP A 413 7.39 -13.21 17.12
N THR A 414 8.47 -13.06 17.90
CA THR A 414 8.45 -12.47 19.24
C THR A 414 8.10 -10.99 19.24
N THR A 415 8.21 -10.33 18.08
CA THR A 415 7.93 -8.91 17.88
C THR A 415 6.45 -8.65 17.56
N ILE A 416 5.66 -9.69 17.29
CA ILE A 416 4.22 -9.56 17.09
C ILE A 416 3.58 -8.94 18.34
N ARG A 417 2.80 -7.89 18.09
CA ARG A 417 2.04 -7.13 19.07
C ARG A 417 0.68 -6.78 18.50
N ASN A 418 -0.36 -6.84 19.33
CA ASN A 418 -1.69 -6.40 18.92
C ASN A 418 -1.83 -4.88 19.13
N ALA A 419 -1.64 -4.12 18.05
CA ALA A 419 -1.80 -2.68 18.05
C ALA A 419 -3.10 -2.30 17.34
N LYS A 420 -4.25 -2.49 17.99
CA LYS A 420 -5.52 -1.99 17.49
C LYS A 420 -5.66 -0.52 17.85
N PHE A 421 -5.03 0.36 17.07
CA PHE A 421 -5.24 1.80 17.20
C PHE A 421 -6.62 2.15 16.63
N GLN A 422 -7.57 2.55 17.50
CA GLN A 422 -8.88 3.02 17.05
C GLN A 422 -8.82 4.49 16.59
N THR A 423 -7.79 5.23 17.01
CA THR A 423 -7.59 6.64 16.65
C THR A 423 -6.09 6.96 16.50
N GLY A 424 -5.75 7.90 15.62
CA GLY A 424 -4.36 8.36 15.43
C GLY A 424 -3.75 9.05 16.67
N LEU A 425 -4.57 9.44 17.64
CA LEU A 425 -4.14 9.97 18.94
C LEU A 425 -3.51 8.89 19.83
N GLN A 426 -3.93 7.63 19.71
CA GLN A 426 -3.35 6.52 20.47
C GLN A 426 -1.94 6.14 19.97
N SER A 427 -1.55 6.53 18.75
CA SER A 427 -0.19 6.26 18.25
C SER A 427 0.87 7.18 18.85
N LEU A 428 0.47 8.23 19.58
CA LEU A 428 1.34 9.23 20.19
C LEU A 428 1.53 9.00 21.70
N ALA A 429 1.08 7.87 22.24
CA ALA A 429 1.28 7.52 23.65
C ALA A 429 2.77 7.25 23.93
N ILE A 430 3.51 8.32 24.14
CA ILE A 430 4.85 8.32 24.73
C ILE A 430 4.70 7.68 26.12
N PRO A 431 5.58 6.75 26.53
CA PRO A 431 5.57 6.25 27.90
C PRO A 431 5.74 7.43 28.86
N LEU A 432 4.70 7.68 29.66
CA LEU A 432 4.65 8.82 30.58
C LEU A 432 5.70 8.66 31.67
N ALA A 433 6.59 9.65 31.80
CA ALA A 433 7.29 9.86 33.06
C ALA A 433 6.29 10.37 34.10
N ASN A 434 6.44 9.98 35.36
CA ASN A 434 5.54 10.42 36.46
C ASN A 434 5.46 11.96 36.59
N THR A 435 6.43 12.69 36.07
CA THR A 435 6.45 14.16 36.01
C THR A 435 5.50 14.74 34.98
N ASP A 436 5.26 14.03 33.87
CA ASP A 436 4.47 14.53 32.73
C ASP A 436 2.97 14.28 32.95
N GLN A 437 2.63 13.38 33.88
CA GLN A 437 1.26 13.09 34.28
C GLN A 437 0.49 14.36 34.67
N GLN A 438 1.12 15.31 35.36
CA GLN A 438 0.47 16.57 35.73
C GLN A 438 0.06 17.43 34.53
N MET A 439 0.84 17.41 33.45
CA MET A 439 0.52 18.19 32.25
C MET A 439 -0.62 17.55 31.45
N PHE A 440 -0.67 16.23 31.41
CA PHE A 440 -1.78 15.50 30.81
C PHE A 440 -3.05 15.56 31.67
N ASP A 441 -2.94 15.50 32.99
CA ASP A 441 -4.07 15.74 33.89
C ASP A 441 -4.64 17.16 33.69
N LEU A 442 -3.79 18.15 33.40
CA LEU A 442 -4.24 19.50 33.05
C LEU A 442 -4.96 19.55 31.70
N LEU A 443 -4.52 18.78 30.70
CA LEU A 443 -5.15 18.68 29.38
C LEU A 443 -6.46 17.89 29.42
N ASP A 444 -6.50 16.78 30.15
CA ASP A 444 -7.70 15.94 30.33
C ASP A 444 -8.77 16.65 31.16
N ASN A 445 -8.38 17.55 32.06
CA ASN A 445 -9.31 18.41 32.79
C ASN A 445 -9.79 19.62 31.98
N GLN A 446 -9.31 19.84 30.74
CA GLN A 446 -9.90 20.85 29.87
C GLN A 446 -11.21 20.36 29.28
N ALA A 447 -12.29 21.08 29.56
CA ALA A 447 -13.58 20.84 28.93
C ALA A 447 -13.53 21.25 27.45
N LEU A 448 -13.24 20.30 26.57
CA LEU A 448 -13.33 20.47 25.13
C LEU A 448 -14.80 20.43 24.70
N VAL A 449 -15.36 21.59 24.35
CA VAL A 449 -16.69 21.67 23.75
C VAL A 449 -16.56 21.35 22.26
N LEU A 450 -16.83 20.10 21.90
CA LEU A 450 -16.88 19.65 20.51
C LEU A 450 -18.28 19.96 19.94
N ASN A 451 -18.40 21.03 19.16
CA ASN A 451 -19.60 21.25 18.35
C ASN A 451 -19.51 20.36 17.11
N VAL A 452 -20.32 19.30 17.10
CA VAL A 452 -20.49 18.41 15.96
C VAL A 452 -21.74 18.86 15.21
N ASP A 453 -21.52 19.60 14.13
CA ASP A 453 -22.59 19.87 13.16
C ASP A 453 -22.72 18.67 12.23
N PHE A 454 -23.86 17.99 12.29
CA PHE A 454 -24.22 16.95 11.33
C PHE A 454 -24.76 17.63 10.06
N VAL A 455 -24.16 17.30 8.91
CA VAL A 455 -24.63 17.71 7.57
C VAL A 455 -25.54 16.65 6.99
#